data_AF-A0A953HK83-F1
#
_entry.id   AF-A0A953HK83-F1
#
_cell.length_a   1.000
_cell.length_b   1.000
_cell.length_c   1.000
_cell.angle_alpha   90.00
_cell.angle_beta   90.00
_cell.angle_gamma   90.00
#
_symmetry.space_group_name_H-M   'P 1'
#
loop_
_entity.id
_entity.type
_entity.pdbx_description
1 polymer ?
#
loop_
_entity_poly.entity_id
_entity_poly.type
_entity_poly.pdbx_seq_one_letter_code
_entity_poly.pdbx_strand_id
1 'polypeptide(L)' 'MAEIVSLRMARKQKARREKERAAEENRIRHGRTKAERQANEAIGQREDAAHEAHRREPTRTDGER' A
#
# COMPACT_ATOMS: atom_id res chain seq x y z
N MET A 1 32.77 -31.23 -17.77
CA MET A 1 31.62 -31.46 -16.86
C MET A 1 30.64 -30.35 -17.12
N ALA A 2 29.47 -30.64 -17.70
CA ALA A 2 28.50 -29.61 -18.07
C ALA A 2 27.58 -29.32 -16.88
N GLU A 3 27.39 -28.04 -16.56
CA GLU A 3 26.51 -27.61 -15.50
C GLU A 3 25.05 -27.73 -15.98
N ILE A 4 24.32 -28.71 -15.44
CA ILE A 4 22.91 -28.93 -15.82
C ILE A 4 22.05 -27.90 -15.07
N VAL A 5 21.75 -26.78 -15.73
CA VAL A 5 20.93 -25.72 -15.14
C VAL A 5 19.45 -25.99 -15.40
N SER A 6 18.64 -25.94 -14.35
CA SER A 6 17.18 -26.07 -14.50
C SER A 6 16.57 -24.82 -15.13
N LEU A 7 16.12 -24.94 -16.39
CA LEU A 7 15.41 -23.88 -17.12
C LEU A 7 14.15 -23.41 -16.38
N ARG A 8 13.47 -24.30 -15.65
CA ARG A 8 12.32 -23.94 -14.81
C ARG A 8 12.70 -22.95 -13.72
N MET A 9 13.82 -23.20 -13.03
CA MET A 9 14.33 -22.32 -11.99
C MET A 9 14.79 -20.98 -12.55
N ALA A 10 15.48 -20.99 -13.69
CA ALA A 10 15.87 -19.77 -14.40
C ALA A 10 14.65 -18.91 -14.78
N ARG A 11 13.61 -19.52 -15.35
CA ARG A 11 12.34 -18.82 -15.67
C ARG A 11 11.65 -18.26 -14.42
N LYS A 12 11.61 -19.03 -13.34
CA LYS A 12 11.02 -18.58 -12.06
C LYS A 12 11.77 -17.38 -11.48
N GLN A 13 13.10 -17.40 -11.52
CA GLN A 13 13.92 -16.27 -11.07
C GLN A 13 13.68 -15.04 -11.94
N LYS A 14 13.61 -15.20 -13.27
CA LYS A 14 13.27 -14.10 -14.19
C LYS A 14 11.93 -13.46 -13.83
N ALA A 15 10.89 -14.27 -13.65
CA ALA A 15 9.56 -13.79 -13.28
C ALA A 15 9.53 -13.08 -11.91
N ARG A 16 10.34 -13.52 -10.94
CA ARG A 16 10.49 -12.80 -9.65
C ARG A 16 11.14 -11.44 -9.83
N ARG A 17 12.24 -11.36 -10.59
CA ARG A 17 12.94 -10.09 -10.88
C ARG A 17 12.06 -9.10 -11.64
N GLU A 18 11.26 -9.56 -12.60
CA GLU A 18 10.30 -8.71 -13.32
C GLU A 18 9.24 -8.12 -12.38
N LYS A 19 8.72 -8.92 -11.44
CA LYS A 19 7.78 -8.42 -10.42
C LYS A 19 8.42 -7.40 -9.49
N GLU A 20 9.67 -7.60 -9.09
CA GLU A 20 10.41 -6.66 -8.25
C GLU A 20 10.62 -5.32 -8.96
N ARG A 21 11.02 -5.34 -10.24
CA ARG A 21 11.15 -4.12 -11.06
C ARG A 21 9.84 -3.37 -11.21
N ALA A 22 8.75 -4.08 -11.53
CA ALA A 22 7.43 -3.47 -11.61
C ALA A 22 7.00 -2.87 -10.25
N ALA A 23 7.34 -3.52 -9.14
CA ALA A 23 7.08 -2.99 -7.80
C ALA A 23 7.90 -1.72 -7.53
N GLU A 24 9.16 -1.67 -7.95
CA GLU A 24 10.03 -0.50 -7.83
C GLU A 24 9.54 0.68 -8.69
N GLU A 25 9.19 0.44 -9.95
CA GLU A 25 8.55 1.45 -10.81
C GLU A 25 7.24 1.97 -10.21
N ASN A 26 6.43 1.10 -9.61
CA ASN A 26 5.21 1.50 -8.93
C ASN A 26 5.48 2.31 -7.66
N ARG A 27 6.55 2.02 -6.91
CA ARG A 27 6.98 2.86 -5.77
C ARG A 27 7.39 4.26 -6.23
N ILE A 28 8.13 4.35 -7.34
CA ILE A 28 8.54 5.64 -7.91
C ILE A 28 7.33 6.40 -8.44
N ARG A 29 6.49 5.75 -9.27
CA ARG A 29 5.34 6.38 -9.93
C ARG A 29 4.24 6.81 -8.97
N HIS A 30 3.96 5.99 -7.96
CA HIS A 30 2.86 6.23 -7.03
C HIS A 30 3.31 6.75 -5.67
N GLY A 31 4.62 6.86 -5.42
CA GLY A 31 5.23 7.40 -4.21
C GLY A 31 4.98 6.63 -2.91
N ARG A 32 3.98 5.73 -2.90
CA ARG A 32 3.53 4.94 -1.74
C ARG A 32 3.04 3.58 -2.21
N THR A 33 3.46 2.53 -1.52
CA THR A 33 2.93 1.18 -1.73
C THR A 33 1.47 1.08 -1.25
N LYS A 34 0.78 0.00 -1.63
CA LYS A 34 -0.58 -0.27 -1.14
C LYS A 34 -0.61 -0.43 0.39
N ALA A 35 0.39 -1.10 0.96
CA ALA A 35 0.49 -1.32 2.39
C ALA A 35 0.68 0.00 3.16
N GLU A 36 1.55 0.89 2.68
CA GLU A 36 1.76 2.22 3.29
C GLU A 36 0.51 3.10 3.18
N ARG A 37 -0.21 3.05 2.06
CA ARG A 37 -1.50 3.75 1.93
C ARG A 37 -2.51 3.26 2.96
N GLN A 38 -2.67 1.95 3.11
CA GLN A 38 -3.61 1.37 4.07
C GLN A 38 -3.22 1.69 5.52
N ALA A 39 -1.92 1.68 5.84
CA ALA A 39 -1.45 2.06 7.16
C ALA A 39 -1.77 3.54 7.46
N ASN A 40 -1.50 4.44 6.52
CA ASN A 40 -1.82 5.87 6.68
C ASN A 40 -3.32 6.12 6.75
N GLU A 41 -4.13 5.42 5.97
CA GLU A 41 -5.59 5.52 6.02
C GLU A 41 -6.13 5.06 7.39
N ALA A 42 -5.60 3.95 7.92
CA ALA A 42 -5.97 3.48 9.26
C ALA A 42 -5.52 4.44 10.37
N ILE A 43 -4.38 5.12 10.21
CA ILE A 43 -3.94 6.17 11.13
C ILE A 43 -4.89 7.36 11.06
N GLY A 44 -5.19 7.86 9.87
CA GLY A 44 -6.12 8.98 9.67
C GLY A 44 -7.50 8.71 10.26
N GLN A 45 -8.06 7.51 10.01
CA GLN A 45 -9.35 7.12 10.60
C GLN A 45 -9.33 7.11 12.13
N ARG A 46 -8.22 6.70 12.76
CA ARG A 46 -8.08 6.72 14.22
C ARG A 46 -7.96 8.13 14.75
N GLU A 47 -7.19 8.98 14.07
CA GLU A 47 -7.05 10.39 14.42
C GLU A 47 -8.39 11.11 14.30
N ASP A 48 -9.10 10.93 13.19
CA ASP A 48 -10.45 11.45 12.96
C ASP A 48 -11.42 10.97 14.06
N ALA A 49 -11.43 9.67 14.36
CA ALA A 49 -12.27 9.12 15.42
C ALA A 49 -11.92 9.71 16.81
N ALA A 50 -10.64 9.93 17.10
CA ALA A 50 -10.21 10.56 18.35
C ALA A 50 -10.63 12.04 18.40
N HIS A 51 -10.50 12.77 17.29
CA HIS A 51 -10.95 14.15 17.18
C HIS A 51 -12.46 14.27 17.35
N GLU A 52 -13.24 13.38 16.74
CA GLU A 52 -14.69 13.29 16.90
C GLU A 52 -15.07 12.98 18.36
N ALA A 53 -14.41 12.00 19.00
CA ALA A 53 -14.69 11.63 20.38
C ALA A 53 -14.40 12.75 21.40
N HIS A 54 -13.45 13.63 21.09
CA HIS A 54 -13.09 14.77 21.93
C HIS A 54 -13.79 16.08 21.52
N ARG A 55 -14.66 16.05 20.51
CA ARG A 55 -15.40 17.23 20.06
C ARG A 55 -16.40 17.66 21.14
N ARG A 56 -16.28 18.92 21.57
CA ARG A 56 -17.13 19.51 22.62
C ARG A 56 -18.41 20.15 22.08
N GLU A 57 -18.40 20.54 20.80
CA GLU A 57 -19.59 21.01 20.11
C GLU A 57 -20.38 19.80 19.57
N PRO A 58 -21.72 19.74 19.76
CA PRO A 58 -22.50 18.73 19.08
C PRO A 58 -22.25 18.87 17.57
N THR A 59 -22.09 17.74 16.87
CA THR A 59 -21.99 17.75 15.41
C THR A 59 -23.20 18.49 14.88
N ARG A 60 -22.98 19.73 14.44
CA ARG A 60 -24.04 20.54 13.87
C ARG A 60 -24.41 19.87 12.57
N THR A 61 -25.54 19.16 12.56
CA THR A 61 -26.16 18.63 11.36
C THR A 61 -26.74 19.80 10.57
N ASP A 62 -25.87 20.70 10.10
CA ASP A 62 -26.22 21.72 9.12
C ASP A 62 -26.06 21.07 7.74
N GLY A 63 -27.09 20.36 7.29
CA GLY A 63 -27.04 19.71 5.99
C GLY A 63 -28.23 18.87 5.54
N GLU A 64 -29.40 18.98 6.19
CA GLU A 64 -30.64 18.47 5.61
C GLU A 64 -31.61 19.63 5.35
N ARG A 65 -31.49 20.20 4.14
CA ARG A 65 -32.58 20.73 3.30
C ARG A 65 -32.08 21.03 1.90
#